data_AF-M4FJ38-F1
#
_entry.id   AF-M4FJ38-F1
#
_cell.length_a   1.000
_cell.length_b   1.000
_cell.length_c   1.000
_cell.angle_alpha   90.00
_cell.angle_beta   90.00
_cell.angle_gamma   90.00
#
_symmetry.space_group_name_H-M   'P 1'
#
loop_
_entity.id
_entity.type
_entity.pdbx_description
1 polymer ?
#
loop_
_entity_poly.entity_id
_entity_poly.type
_entity_poly.pdbx_seq_one_letter_code
_entity_poly.pdbx_strand_id
1 'polypeptide(L)'
;MEIHFEAGLKRPRDATESAKLVSEAAVAVRCHARILPTWIQYRNEKDNTQFNAFLDHLSMRFKLDPKDDATKQACTHVFQSALRQYRYHLRKSHFEGKANNEIAQTSPVEYITDEDWTTLVKHSSDTKYQANCLKNKTNRSKVKFQQTTGSRSYIAHCEALVNSCYFLLFLCHIIVSILTCSKYRGKPARTKKNLNRMQCKSSRIATPAR
;
A
#
# COMPACT_ATOMS: atom_id res chain seq x y z
N MET A 1 12.15 -12.61 -6.45
CA MET A 1 11.11 -11.80 -7.13
C MET A 1 11.70 -10.45 -7.44
N GLU A 2 11.53 -9.93 -8.64
CA GLU A 2 12.05 -8.60 -9.00
C GLU A 2 11.01 -7.54 -8.67
N ILE A 3 11.45 -6.40 -8.13
CA ILE A 3 10.57 -5.30 -7.77
C ILE A 3 11.19 -4.03 -8.33
N HIS A 4 10.41 -3.30 -9.13
CA HIS A 4 10.81 -2.00 -9.66
C HIS A 4 10.04 -0.89 -8.93
N PHE A 5 10.76 0.19 -8.63
CA PHE A 5 10.17 1.39 -8.05
C PHE A 5 10.16 2.50 -9.10
N GLU A 6 9.01 3.10 -9.31
CA GLU A 6 8.91 4.33 -10.09
C GLU A 6 9.27 5.53 -9.21
N ALA A 7 9.97 6.51 -9.79
CA ALA A 7 10.35 7.72 -9.08
C ALA A 7 9.12 8.43 -8.45
N GLY A 8 9.23 8.81 -7.18
CA GLY A 8 8.15 9.45 -6.41
C GLY A 8 7.10 8.49 -5.84
N LEU A 9 7.09 7.20 -6.24
CA LEU A 9 6.23 6.21 -5.62
C LEU A 9 6.86 5.63 -4.34
N LYS A 10 6.03 5.50 -3.31
CA LYS A 10 6.42 4.95 -2.01
C LYS A 10 6.43 3.42 -1.97
N ARG A 11 5.85 2.78 -2.99
CA ARG A 11 5.65 1.33 -3.13
C ARG A 11 5.57 0.98 -4.62
N PRO A 12 5.77 -0.29 -4.99
CA PRO A 12 5.57 -0.76 -6.35
C PRO A 12 4.14 -0.48 -6.83
N ARG A 13 3.98 -0.28 -8.14
CA ARG A 13 2.66 -0.06 -8.75
C ARG A 13 1.77 -1.29 -8.62
N ASP A 14 2.33 -2.47 -8.86
CA ASP A 14 1.60 -3.72 -8.71
C ASP A 14 1.23 -3.97 -7.24
N ALA A 15 -0.05 -4.23 -7.01
CA ALA A 15 -0.60 -4.40 -5.68
C ALA A 15 -0.08 -5.66 -4.99
N THR A 16 0.20 -6.73 -5.75
CA THR A 16 0.70 -8.00 -5.22
C THR A 16 2.16 -7.85 -4.80
N GLU A 17 2.98 -7.20 -5.60
CA GLU A 17 4.36 -6.87 -5.25
C GLU A 17 4.43 -5.97 -4.02
N SER A 18 3.61 -4.93 -3.99
CA SER A 18 3.49 -4.04 -2.83
C SER A 18 3.08 -4.79 -1.57
N ALA A 19 2.11 -5.71 -1.65
CA ALA A 19 1.66 -6.49 -0.50
C ALA A 19 2.75 -7.43 0.03
N LYS A 20 3.46 -8.12 -0.86
CA LYS A 20 4.58 -9.01 -0.50
C LYS A 20 5.72 -8.22 0.14
N LEU A 21 6.13 -7.10 -0.47
CA LEU A 21 7.17 -6.22 0.04
C LEU A 21 6.85 -5.74 1.47
N VAL A 22 5.62 -5.26 1.69
CA VAL A 22 5.20 -4.77 3.02
C VAL A 22 5.19 -5.89 4.06
N SER A 23 4.78 -7.09 3.67
CA SER A 23 4.74 -8.26 4.57
C SER A 23 6.13 -8.69 4.99
N GLU A 24 7.04 -8.86 4.04
CA GLU A 24 8.45 -9.20 4.30
C GLU A 24 9.15 -8.09 5.10
N ALA A 25 8.91 -6.83 4.76
CA ALA A 25 9.47 -5.71 5.52
C ALA A 25 9.01 -5.71 6.99
N ALA A 26 7.74 -6.05 7.23
CA ALA A 26 7.23 -6.14 8.58
C ALA A 26 7.85 -7.31 9.37
N VAL A 27 8.11 -8.44 8.70
CA VAL A 27 8.85 -9.57 9.30
C VAL A 27 10.28 -9.15 9.64
N ALA A 28 10.99 -8.55 8.69
CA ALA A 28 12.37 -8.11 8.87
C ALA A 28 12.51 -7.13 10.04
N VAL A 29 11.60 -6.15 10.13
CA VAL A 29 11.59 -5.19 11.25
C VAL A 29 11.33 -5.88 12.59
N ARG A 30 10.39 -6.83 12.67
CA ARG A 30 10.07 -7.48 13.96
C ARG A 30 11.18 -8.37 14.49
N CYS A 31 11.95 -8.99 13.60
CA CYS A 31 12.96 -9.99 13.98
C CYS A 31 14.37 -9.40 14.09
N HIS A 32 14.67 -8.32 13.38
CA HIS A 32 16.06 -7.85 13.20
C HIS A 32 16.28 -6.36 13.50
N ALA A 33 15.23 -5.53 13.52
CA ALA A 33 15.40 -4.10 13.78
C ALA A 33 15.24 -3.77 15.26
N ARG A 34 16.10 -2.90 15.78
CA ARG A 34 15.95 -2.32 17.12
C ARG A 34 14.78 -1.35 17.14
N ILE A 35 14.06 -1.27 18.25
CA ILE A 35 12.86 -0.45 18.37
C ILE A 35 13.12 0.79 19.20
N LEU A 36 13.61 1.81 18.51
CA LEU A 36 13.79 3.16 19.05
C LEU A 36 12.46 3.95 19.01
N PRO A 37 12.20 4.82 20.01
CA PRO A 37 10.95 5.58 20.13
C PRO A 37 10.63 6.51 18.95
N THR A 38 11.63 7.16 18.36
CA THR A 38 11.43 8.19 17.33
C THR A 38 12.23 7.92 16.07
N TRP A 39 11.70 8.32 14.91
CA TRP A 39 12.39 8.16 13.62
C TRP A 39 13.73 8.91 13.55
N ILE A 40 13.84 10.04 14.24
CA ILE A 40 15.06 10.86 14.23
C ILE A 40 16.27 10.05 14.71
N GLN A 41 16.08 9.17 15.69
CA GLN A 41 17.16 8.34 16.24
C GLN A 41 17.74 7.37 15.19
N TYR A 42 16.92 6.87 14.25
CA TYR A 42 17.40 6.00 13.17
C TYR A 42 18.20 6.75 12.10
N ARG A 43 18.08 8.09 12.01
CA ARG A 43 18.80 8.90 11.02
C ARG A 43 20.15 9.41 11.52
N ASN A 44 20.38 9.38 12.83
CA ASN A 44 21.65 9.85 13.39
C ASN A 44 22.74 8.84 12.98
N GLU A 45 23.80 9.33 12.32
CA GLU A 45 24.78 8.58 11.51
C GLU A 45 25.47 7.36 12.15
N LYS A 46 25.34 7.15 13.47
CA LYS A 46 25.89 5.97 14.15
C LYS A 46 25.09 4.69 13.92
N ASP A 47 23.82 4.78 13.52
CA ASP A 47 22.89 3.62 13.41
C ASP A 47 22.40 3.33 11.98
N ASN A 48 23.09 3.84 10.94
CA ASN A 48 22.76 3.50 9.54
C ASN A 48 22.86 1.97 9.27
N THR A 49 23.52 1.25 10.19
CA THR A 49 23.56 -0.21 10.29
C THR A 49 22.17 -0.85 10.30
N GLN A 50 21.17 -0.26 10.97
CA GLN A 50 19.85 -0.88 11.06
C GLN A 50 19.10 -0.84 9.73
N PHE A 51 19.17 0.29 9.03
CA PHE A 51 18.55 0.42 7.72
C PHE A 51 19.26 -0.46 6.70
N ASN A 52 20.59 -0.53 6.74
CA ASN A 52 21.36 -1.42 5.86
C ASN A 52 21.05 -2.90 6.14
N ALA A 53 21.02 -3.33 7.41
CA ALA A 53 20.64 -4.70 7.76
C ALA A 53 19.21 -5.05 7.31
N PHE A 54 18.29 -4.10 7.41
CA PHE A 54 16.94 -4.24 6.85
C PHE A 54 16.95 -4.38 5.33
N LEU A 55 17.75 -3.57 4.62
CA LEU A 55 17.90 -3.66 3.17
C LEU A 55 18.54 -4.98 2.74
N ASP A 56 19.54 -5.47 3.46
CA ASP A 56 20.17 -6.77 3.21
C ASP A 56 19.12 -7.89 3.33
N HIS A 57 18.29 -7.83 4.39
CA HIS A 57 17.18 -8.76 4.57
C HIS A 57 16.16 -8.73 3.43
N LEU A 58 15.80 -7.55 2.96
CA LEU A 58 14.91 -7.42 1.81
C LEU A 58 15.56 -7.91 0.51
N SER A 59 16.86 -7.66 0.33
CA SER A 59 17.62 -8.06 -0.86
C SER A 59 17.78 -9.59 -0.97
N MET A 60 17.70 -10.32 0.15
CA MET A 60 17.62 -11.79 0.14
C MET A 60 16.29 -12.31 -0.44
N ARG A 61 15.20 -11.53 -0.39
CA ARG A 61 13.87 -11.92 -0.87
C ARG A 61 13.53 -11.34 -2.23
N PHE A 62 14.01 -10.13 -2.49
CA PHE A 62 13.70 -9.34 -3.67
C PHE A 62 14.98 -8.95 -4.39
N LYS A 63 14.92 -8.93 -5.73
CA LYS A 63 15.98 -8.32 -6.53
C LYS A 63 15.76 -6.81 -6.48
N LEU A 64 16.53 -6.13 -5.62
CA LEU A 64 16.51 -4.68 -5.43
C LEU A 64 17.81 -4.10 -5.97
N ASP A 65 17.74 -2.92 -6.59
CA ASP A 65 18.95 -2.15 -6.91
C ASP A 65 19.22 -1.15 -5.78
N PRO A 66 20.16 -1.42 -4.86
CA PRO A 66 20.46 -0.52 -3.76
C PRO A 66 21.15 0.77 -4.21
N LYS A 67 21.57 0.88 -5.47
CA LYS A 67 22.17 2.13 -6.01
C LYS A 67 21.11 3.10 -6.53
N ASP A 68 19.95 2.59 -6.90
CA ASP A 68 18.84 3.40 -7.38
C ASP A 68 18.21 4.24 -6.25
N ASP A 69 18.00 5.52 -6.52
CA ASP A 69 17.46 6.47 -5.56
C ASP A 69 15.98 6.21 -5.28
N ALA A 70 15.20 5.82 -6.31
CA ALA A 70 13.79 5.49 -6.12
C ALA A 70 13.62 4.27 -5.19
N THR A 71 14.46 3.25 -5.37
CA THR A 71 14.53 2.08 -4.50
C THR A 71 14.87 2.46 -3.06
N LYS A 72 15.90 3.29 -2.84
CA LYS A 72 16.27 3.76 -1.49
C LYS A 72 15.13 4.52 -0.81
N GLN A 73 14.50 5.45 -1.52
CA GLN A 73 13.39 6.25 -1.00
C GLN A 73 12.20 5.37 -0.62
N ALA A 74 11.80 4.45 -1.51
CA ALA A 74 10.69 3.55 -1.27
C ALA A 74 10.96 2.60 -0.09
N CYS A 75 12.15 1.99 -0.03
CA CYS A 75 12.54 1.10 1.07
C CYS A 75 12.60 1.85 2.40
N THR A 76 13.11 3.10 2.41
CA THR A 76 13.09 3.96 3.61
C THR A 76 11.66 4.20 4.09
N HIS A 77 10.74 4.50 3.17
CA HIS A 77 9.34 4.73 3.52
C HIS A 77 8.64 3.46 4.05
N VAL A 78 8.92 2.31 3.45
CA VAL A 78 8.40 1.00 3.89
C VAL A 78 8.96 0.66 5.28
N PHE A 79 10.26 0.85 5.52
CA PHE A 79 10.90 0.66 6.82
C PHE A 79 10.28 1.53 7.92
N GLN A 80 10.16 2.84 7.66
CA GLN A 80 9.49 3.78 8.58
C GLN A 80 8.07 3.35 8.93
N SER A 81 7.32 2.89 7.93
CA SER A 81 5.94 2.44 8.11
C SER A 81 5.87 1.17 8.94
N ALA A 82 6.73 0.18 8.66
CA ALA A 82 6.81 -1.05 9.43
C ALA A 82 7.18 -0.80 10.90
N LEU A 83 8.19 0.04 11.16
CA LEU A 83 8.58 0.45 12.52
C LEU A 83 7.45 1.16 13.27
N ARG A 84 6.73 2.07 12.60
CA ARG A 84 5.59 2.78 13.19
C ARG A 84 4.47 1.82 13.57
N GLN A 85 4.13 0.88 12.68
CA GLN A 85 3.11 -0.12 12.97
C GLN A 85 3.54 -1.03 14.11
N TYR A 86 4.79 -1.48 14.12
CA TYR A 86 5.29 -2.35 15.17
C TYR A 86 5.25 -1.67 16.55
N ARG A 87 5.75 -0.43 16.66
CA ARG A 87 5.60 0.39 17.88
C ARG A 87 4.15 0.55 18.31
N TYR A 88 3.25 0.79 17.36
CA TYR A 88 1.82 0.90 17.67
C TYR A 88 1.27 -0.40 18.23
N HIS A 89 1.60 -1.55 17.65
CA HIS A 89 1.18 -2.86 18.14
C HIS A 89 1.70 -3.14 19.54
N LEU A 90 3.00 -2.92 19.79
CA LEU A 90 3.59 -3.08 21.13
C LEU A 90 2.87 -2.20 22.16
N ARG A 91 2.62 -0.94 21.80
CA ARG A 91 1.88 -0.02 22.68
C ARG A 91 0.46 -0.53 22.97
N LYS A 92 -0.24 -0.96 21.92
CA LYS A 92 -1.63 -1.44 22.03
C LYS A 92 -1.73 -2.72 22.87
N SER A 93 -0.80 -3.66 22.73
CA SER A 93 -0.87 -4.95 23.45
C SER A 93 -0.39 -4.85 24.90
N HIS A 94 0.61 -4.02 25.18
CA HIS A 94 1.28 -4.01 26.49
C HIS A 94 1.04 -2.77 27.35
N PHE A 95 0.54 -1.67 26.78
CA PHE A 95 0.37 -0.40 27.51
C PHE A 95 -1.08 0.06 27.58
N GLU A 96 -1.83 -0.03 26.48
CA GLU A 96 -3.21 0.47 26.45
C GLU A 96 -4.08 -0.31 27.47
N GLY A 97 -4.65 0.40 28.44
CA GLY A 97 -5.52 -0.17 29.47
C GLY A 97 -4.81 -0.64 30.75
N LYS A 98 -3.49 -0.51 30.85
CA LYS A 98 -2.72 -0.87 32.05
C LYS A 98 -2.24 0.37 32.81
N ALA A 99 -2.16 0.26 34.13
CA ALA A 99 -1.56 1.30 34.96
C ALA A 99 -0.01 1.23 34.86
N ASN A 100 0.69 2.35 35.10
CA ASN A 100 2.16 2.41 34.92
C ASN A 100 2.92 1.39 35.78
N ASN A 101 2.40 1.06 36.96
CA ASN A 101 2.93 0.06 37.88
C ASN A 101 2.73 -1.39 37.40
N GLU A 102 1.84 -1.63 36.44
CA GLU A 102 1.55 -2.96 35.87
C GLU A 102 2.34 -3.25 34.59
N ILE A 103 3.10 -2.27 34.10
CA ILE A 103 3.93 -2.41 32.91
C ILE A 103 5.22 -3.13 33.30
N ALA A 104 5.45 -4.31 32.72
CA ALA A 104 6.68 -5.06 32.90
C ALA A 104 7.88 -4.21 32.46
N GLN A 105 8.92 -4.18 33.30
CA GLN A 105 10.20 -3.53 32.98
C GLN A 105 11.08 -4.43 32.09
N THR A 106 10.76 -5.72 32.02
CA THR A 106 11.37 -6.68 31.10
C THR A 106 10.63 -6.69 29.77
N SER A 107 11.38 -6.92 28.70
CA SER A 107 10.86 -6.97 27.35
C SER A 107 9.88 -8.15 27.19
N PRO A 108 8.66 -7.92 26.69
CA PRO A 108 7.71 -8.99 26.40
C PRO A 108 8.02 -9.73 25.10
N VAL A 109 9.04 -9.30 24.34
CA VAL A 109 9.41 -9.86 23.03
C VAL A 109 10.89 -10.20 23.02
N GLU A 110 11.21 -11.43 22.64
CA GLU A 110 12.57 -11.99 22.62
C GLU A 110 13.59 -11.13 21.85
N TYR A 111 13.19 -10.55 20.72
CA TYR A 111 14.08 -9.76 19.85
C TYR A 111 14.23 -8.28 20.26
N ILE A 112 13.61 -7.85 21.35
CA ILE A 112 13.74 -6.48 21.89
C ILE A 112 14.55 -6.57 23.17
N THR A 113 15.65 -5.82 23.25
CA THR A 113 16.45 -5.74 24.48
C THR A 113 15.69 -4.98 25.56
N ASP A 114 15.97 -5.32 26.82
CA ASP A 114 15.34 -4.66 27.96
C ASP A 114 15.64 -3.14 27.99
N GLU A 115 16.79 -2.71 27.51
CA GLU A 115 17.15 -1.28 27.40
C GLU A 115 16.29 -0.55 26.37
N ASP A 116 16.08 -1.15 25.19
CA ASP A 116 15.23 -0.58 24.15
C ASP A 116 13.77 -0.55 24.61
N TRP A 117 13.33 -1.62 25.29
CA TRP A 117 12.00 -1.73 25.89
C TRP A 117 11.75 -0.65 26.94
N THR A 118 12.63 -0.52 27.94
CA THR A 118 12.50 0.49 29.01
C THR A 118 12.52 1.91 28.45
N THR A 119 13.33 2.17 27.42
CA THR A 119 13.34 3.46 26.70
C THR A 119 11.99 3.74 26.03
N LEU A 120 11.38 2.72 25.42
CA LEU A 120 10.05 2.82 24.81
C LEU A 120 8.95 3.05 25.85
N VAL A 121 9.05 2.38 27.01
CA VAL A 121 8.14 2.56 28.15
C VAL A 121 8.20 4.00 28.64
N LYS A 122 9.39 4.49 28.95
CA LYS A 122 9.61 5.87 29.41
C LYS A 122 9.04 6.90 28.44
N HIS A 123 9.27 6.73 27.13
CA HIS A 123 8.73 7.62 26.11
C HIS A 123 7.19 7.56 26.04
N SER A 124 6.59 6.38 26.19
CA SER A 124 5.13 6.21 26.13
C SER A 124 4.41 6.73 27.38
N SER A 125 5.10 6.74 28.53
CA SER A 125 4.61 7.28 29.80
C SER A 125 4.79 8.80 29.93
N ASP A 126 5.50 9.46 29.02
CA ASP A 126 5.63 10.93 29.02
C ASP A 126 4.26 11.60 28.85
N THR A 127 3.93 12.50 29.78
CA THR A 127 2.65 13.22 29.81
C THR A 127 2.43 14.05 28.54
N LYS A 128 3.50 14.64 27.98
CA LYS A 128 3.43 15.41 26.73
C LYS A 128 3.08 14.50 25.55
N TYR A 129 3.70 13.32 25.48
CA TYR A 129 3.41 12.34 24.44
C TYR A 129 1.97 11.80 24.54
N GLN A 130 1.51 11.48 25.75
CA GLN A 130 0.15 11.02 26.00
C GLN A 130 -0.90 12.07 25.62
N ALA A 131 -0.69 13.33 26.02
CA ALA A 131 -1.57 14.44 25.64
C ALA A 131 -1.67 14.59 24.12
N ASN A 132 -0.56 14.49 23.40
CA ASN A 132 -0.54 14.54 21.94
C ASN A 132 -1.26 13.34 21.31
N CYS A 133 -1.09 12.13 21.88
CA CYS A 133 -1.81 10.94 21.42
C CYS A 133 -3.33 11.09 21.59
N LEU A 134 -3.79 11.62 22.72
CA LEU A 134 -5.20 11.88 22.98
C LEU A 134 -5.77 12.91 22.00
N LYS A 135 -5.07 14.03 21.78
CA LYS A 135 -5.43 15.04 20.77
C LYS A 135 -5.54 14.42 19.38
N ASN A 136 -4.56 13.60 18.98
CA ASN A 136 -4.57 12.92 17.68
C ASN A 136 -5.75 11.94 17.54
N LYS A 137 -6.12 11.22 18.61
CA LYS A 137 -7.29 10.33 18.63
C LYS A 137 -8.59 11.12 18.43
N THR A 138 -8.74 12.23 19.16
CA THR A 138 -9.88 13.15 19.03
C THR A 138 -9.95 13.82 17.66
N ASN A 139 -8.80 14.16 17.05
CA ASN A 139 -8.78 14.71 15.70
C ASN A 139 -9.18 13.67 14.67
N ARG A 140 -8.74 12.41 14.82
CA ARG A 140 -9.15 11.31 13.94
C ARG A 140 -10.64 11.01 14.01
N SER A 141 -11.28 11.12 15.17
CA SER A 141 -12.73 10.90 15.28
C SER A 141 -13.56 12.02 14.62
N LYS A 142 -12.97 13.20 14.40
CA LYS A 142 -13.61 14.33 13.70
C LYS A 142 -13.46 14.26 12.17
N VAL A 143 -12.67 13.33 11.65
CA VAL A 143 -12.48 13.17 10.20
C VAL A 143 -13.78 12.67 9.57
N LYS A 144 -14.46 13.53 8.80
CA LYS A 144 -15.74 13.23 8.14
C LYS A 144 -15.59 12.30 6.92
N PHE A 145 -14.55 12.52 6.12
CA PHE A 145 -14.26 11.74 4.93
C PHE A 145 -12.93 11.05 5.13
N GLN A 146 -12.93 9.72 5.17
CA GLN A 146 -11.70 8.95 5.18
C GLN A 146 -11.01 9.18 3.83
N GLN A 147 -9.76 9.64 3.84
CA GLN A 147 -8.93 9.55 2.66
C GLN A 147 -8.82 8.06 2.34
N THR A 148 -9.38 7.61 1.21
CA THR A 148 -9.34 6.23 0.74
C THR A 148 -7.90 5.84 0.40
N THR A 149 -7.12 5.58 1.44
CA THR A 149 -5.81 4.95 1.38
C THR A 149 -5.94 3.63 2.14
N GLY A 150 -6.60 2.68 1.50
CA GLY A 150 -6.58 1.28 1.94
C GLY A 150 -5.22 0.63 1.65
N SER A 151 -5.14 -0.70 1.72
CA SER A 151 -3.95 -1.46 1.32
C SER A 151 -3.59 -1.31 -0.18
N ARG A 152 -4.53 -0.84 -1.00
CA ARG A 152 -4.32 -0.48 -2.40
C ARG A 152 -3.85 0.98 -2.52
N SER A 153 -2.83 1.23 -3.34
CA SER A 153 -2.44 2.59 -3.70
C SER A 153 -3.60 3.30 -4.41
N TYR A 154 -3.68 4.63 -4.30
CA TYR A 154 -4.72 5.42 -4.98
C TYR A 154 -4.74 5.14 -6.49
N ILE A 155 -3.56 4.99 -7.09
CA ILE A 155 -3.38 4.64 -8.50
C ILE A 155 -3.98 3.26 -8.81
N ALA A 156 -3.66 2.23 -8.03
CA ALA A 156 -4.22 0.89 -8.21
C ALA A 156 -5.74 0.85 -7.97
N HIS A 157 -6.28 1.71 -7.10
CA HIS A 157 -7.71 1.86 -6.91
C HIS A 157 -8.38 2.51 -8.14
N CYS A 158 -7.79 3.57 -8.68
CA CYS A 158 -8.25 4.21 -9.92
C CYS A 158 -8.20 3.23 -11.10
N GLU A 159 -7.10 2.49 -11.28
CA GLU A 159 -6.98 1.46 -12.32
C GLU A 159 -8.05 0.36 -12.16
N ALA A 160 -8.33 -0.09 -10.93
CA ALA A 160 -9.40 -1.05 -10.67
C ALA A 160 -10.80 -0.51 -11.00
N LEU A 161 -11.07 0.77 -10.71
CA LEU A 161 -12.33 1.44 -11.05
C LEU A 161 -12.47 1.63 -12.57
N VAL A 162 -11.39 1.99 -13.25
CA VAL A 162 -11.37 2.11 -14.71
C VAL A 162 -11.65 0.74 -15.33
N ASN A 163 -10.98 -0.32 -14.85
CA ASN A 163 -11.19 -1.68 -15.34
C ASN A 163 -12.62 -2.19 -15.08
N SER A 164 -13.21 -1.89 -13.92
CA SER A 164 -14.60 -2.28 -13.65
C SER A 164 -15.60 -1.55 -14.55
N CYS A 165 -15.38 -0.26 -14.81
CA CYS A 165 -16.18 0.51 -15.76
C CYS A 165 -16.05 -0.02 -17.19
N TYR A 166 -14.84 -0.35 -17.66
CA TYR A 166 -14.64 -0.97 -18.98
C TYR A 166 -15.34 -2.33 -19.08
N PHE A 167 -15.28 -3.16 -18.03
CA PHE A 167 -15.95 -4.45 -18.01
C PHE A 167 -17.48 -4.31 -18.09
N LEU A 168 -18.06 -3.33 -17.37
CA LEU A 168 -19.49 -3.01 -17.45
C LEU A 168 -19.88 -2.48 -18.84
N LEU A 169 -19.07 -1.62 -19.45
CA LEU A 169 -19.30 -1.12 -20.81
C LEU A 169 -19.23 -2.26 -21.84
N PHE A 170 -18.27 -3.17 -21.70
CA PHE A 170 -18.11 -4.32 -22.59
C PHE A 170 -19.28 -5.30 -22.46
N LEU A 171 -19.72 -5.61 -21.23
CA LEU A 171 -20.93 -6.39 -20.97
C LEU A 171 -22.17 -5.73 -21.56
N CYS A 172 -22.31 -4.41 -21.43
CA CYS A 172 -23.42 -3.66 -22.01
C CYS A 172 -23.41 -3.75 -23.54
N HIS A 173 -22.23 -3.66 -24.17
CA HIS A 173 -22.07 -3.80 -25.61
C HIS A 173 -22.40 -5.21 -26.11
N ILE A 174 -22.04 -6.26 -25.35
CA ILE A 174 -22.41 -7.65 -25.63
C ILE A 174 -23.93 -7.83 -25.51
N ILE A 175 -24.55 -7.33 -24.44
CA ILE A 175 -26.00 -7.42 -24.22
C ILE A 175 -26.76 -6.69 -25.32
N VAL A 176 -26.34 -5.48 -25.71
CA VAL A 176 -26.94 -4.74 -26.83
C VAL A 176 -26.77 -5.51 -28.15
N SER A 177 -25.62 -6.14 -28.38
CA SER A 177 -25.38 -6.97 -29.58
C SER A 177 -26.27 -8.22 -29.62
N ILE A 178 -26.48 -8.87 -28.47
CA ILE A 178 -27.38 -10.04 -28.35
C ILE A 178 -28.85 -9.62 -28.55
N LEU A 179 -29.27 -8.52 -27.92
CA LEU A 179 -30.63 -7.98 -28.03
C LEU A 179 -30.93 -7.49 -29.46
N THR A 180 -29.98 -6.83 -30.12
CA THR A 180 -30.11 -6.43 -31.53
C THR A 180 -30.16 -7.65 -32.44
N CYS A 181 -29.27 -8.64 -32.28
CA CYS A 181 -29.33 -9.89 -33.06
C CYS A 181 -30.63 -10.67 -32.86
N SER A 182 -31.18 -10.71 -31.64
CA SER A 182 -32.48 -11.32 -31.33
C SER A 182 -33.63 -10.60 -32.07
N LYS A 183 -33.62 -9.26 -32.10
CA LYS A 183 -34.63 -8.43 -32.77
C LYS A 183 -34.70 -8.62 -34.29
N TYR A 184 -33.66 -9.21 -34.90
CA TYR A 184 -33.58 -9.48 -36.34
C TYR A 184 -33.73 -10.97 -36.73
N ARG A 185 -33.94 -11.89 -35.78
CA ARG A 185 -34.15 -13.34 -36.01
C ARG A 185 -35.51 -13.72 -36.62
N GLY A 186 -36.16 -12.82 -37.35
CA GLY A 186 -37.47 -13.09 -37.97
C GLY A 186 -37.93 -12.13 -39.05
N LYS A 187 -37.06 -11.25 -39.58
CA LYS A 187 -37.46 -10.29 -40.64
C LYS A 187 -37.03 -10.76 -42.04
N PRO A 188 -37.91 -10.70 -43.05
CA PRO A 188 -37.64 -11.22 -44.39
C PRO A 188 -36.50 -10.46 -45.09
N ALA A 189 -35.81 -11.16 -45.99
CA ALA A 189 -34.50 -10.86 -46.58
C ALA A 189 -34.25 -9.46 -47.19
N ARG A 190 -35.26 -8.59 -47.29
CA ARG A 190 -35.15 -7.24 -47.87
C ARG A 190 -34.45 -6.23 -46.95
N THR A 191 -34.40 -6.46 -45.63
CA THR A 191 -33.74 -5.57 -44.67
C THR A 191 -32.25 -5.88 -44.41
N LYS A 192 -31.75 -7.06 -44.82
CA LYS A 192 -30.33 -7.42 -44.68
C LYS A 192 -29.39 -6.63 -45.61
N LYS A 193 -29.87 -6.21 -46.80
CA LYS A 193 -29.07 -5.43 -47.77
C LYS A 193 -28.72 -4.02 -47.28
N ASN A 194 -29.56 -3.40 -46.44
CA ASN A 194 -29.31 -2.05 -45.94
C ASN A 194 -28.29 -2.00 -44.79
N LEU A 195 -28.09 -3.11 -44.07
CA LEU A 195 -27.12 -3.19 -42.97
C LEU A 195 -25.67 -3.33 -43.49
N ASN A 196 -25.46 -4.14 -44.53
CA ASN A 196 -24.14 -4.26 -45.19
C ASN A 196 -23.67 -2.93 -45.80
N ARG A 197 -24.61 -2.04 -46.19
CA ARG A 197 -24.30 -0.71 -46.73
C ARG A 197 -23.89 0.30 -45.64
N MET A 198 -24.30 0.11 -44.38
CA MET A 198 -23.85 0.93 -43.25
C MET A 198 -22.52 0.43 -42.64
N GLN A 199 -22.30 -0.89 -42.55
CA GLN A 199 -21.02 -1.44 -42.08
C GLN A 199 -19.85 -1.08 -43.03
N CYS A 200 -20.09 -1.01 -44.34
CA CYS A 200 -19.06 -0.62 -45.31
C CYS A 200 -18.73 0.89 -45.31
N LYS A 201 -19.53 1.74 -44.63
CA LYS A 201 -19.23 3.18 -44.43
C LYS A 201 -18.41 3.44 -43.17
N SER A 202 -18.56 2.62 -42.13
CA SER A 202 -17.78 2.75 -40.89
C SER A 202 -16.32 2.31 -41.05
N SER A 203 -16.01 1.42 -41.99
CA SER A 203 -14.63 0.97 -42.27
C SER A 203 -13.81 1.97 -43.10
N ARG A 204 -14.39 3.09 -43.54
CA ARG A 204 -13.72 4.08 -44.41
C ARG A 204 -13.22 5.33 -43.66
N ILE A 205 -13.36 5.38 -42.33
CA ILE A 205 -12.89 6.49 -41.49
C ILE A 205 -11.58 6.13 -40.75
N ALA A 206 -11.05 4.92 -40.91
CA ALA A 206 -9.78 4.49 -40.33
C ALA A 206 -8.66 4.42 -41.39
N THR A 207 -8.29 5.57 -41.95
CA THR A 207 -6.95 5.77 -42.52
C THR A 207 -6.49 7.17 -42.13
N PRO A 208 -5.45 7.32 -41.29
CA PRO A 208 -4.85 8.62 -41.06
C PRO A 208 -4.11 9.03 -42.33
N ALA A 209 -4.37 10.26 -42.78
CA ALA A 209 -3.57 10.88 -43.83
C ALA A 209 -2.16 11.16 -43.28
N ARG A 210 -1.20 10.73 -44.10
CA ARG A 210 0.25 10.92 -44.12
C ARG A 210 0.88 11.92 -43.16
#